data_AF-A0A3D3K0G2-F1
#
_entry.id   AF-A0A3D3K0G2-F1
#
_cell.length_a   1.000
_cell.length_b   1.000
_cell.length_c   1.000
_cell.angle_alpha   90.00
_cell.angle_beta   90.00
_cell.angle_gamma   90.00
#
_symmetry.space_group_name_H-M   'P 1'
#
loop_
_entity.id
_entity.type
_entity.pdbx_description
1 polymer ?
#
loop_
_entity_poly.entity_id
_entity_poly.type
_entity_poly.pdbx_seq_one_letter_code
_entity_poly.pdbx_strand_id
1 'polypeptide(L)' 'FLGYFPPNPQDKFYQSDKFRHIISYLNQNPKEATLKEKHSAEGNQLMMRKENVQHVDEVNAVLERILRN' A
#
# COMPACT_ATOMS: atom_id res chain seq x y z
N PHE A 1 -7.64 -7.33 -3.21
CA PHE A 1 -7.45 -6.76 -1.86
C PHE A 1 -7.26 -5.24 -1.95
N LEU A 2 -7.80 -4.51 -0.96
CA LEU A 2 -7.60 -3.06 -0.80
C LEU A 2 -7.10 -2.77 0.62
N GLY A 3 -5.94 -2.12 0.72
CA GLY A 3 -5.38 -1.63 1.98
C GLY A 3 -5.35 -0.12 1.99
N TYR A 4 -5.90 0.51 3.01
CA TYR A 4 -5.95 1.97 3.13
C TYR A 4 -4.79 2.46 4.00
N PHE A 5 -4.14 3.54 3.57
CA PHE A 5 -3.20 4.26 4.41
C PHE A 5 -3.93 5.31 5.27
N PRO A 6 -3.31 5.79 6.37
CA PRO A 6 -3.90 6.82 7.20
C PRO A 6 -4.32 8.04 6.38
N PRO A 7 -5.52 8.61 6.57
CA PRO A 7 -6.02 9.68 5.70
C PRO A 7 -5.23 11.00 5.83
N ASN A 8 -4.49 11.20 6.93
CA ASN A 8 -3.69 12.40 7.15
C ASN A 8 -2.27 12.24 6.58
N PRO A 9 -1.91 12.88 5.46
CA PRO A 9 -0.57 12.78 4.87
C PRO A 9 0.55 13.40 5.71
N GLN A 10 0.20 14.22 6.72
CA GLN A 10 1.17 14.80 7.66
C GLN A 10 1.50 13.86 8.83
N ASP A 11 0.81 12.71 8.94
CA ASP A 11 1.07 11.73 9.98
C ASP A 11 2.54 11.27 9.95
N LYS A 12 3.12 11.03 11.14
CA LYS A 12 4.50 10.53 11.31
C LYS A 12 4.73 9.23 10.54
N PHE A 13 3.67 8.43 10.32
CA PHE A 13 3.69 7.25 9.48
C PHE A 13 4.25 7.55 8.08
N TYR A 14 3.80 8.62 7.43
CA TYR A 14 4.25 9.01 6.08
C TYR A 14 5.71 9.47 6.02
N GLN A 15 6.26 9.89 7.17
CA GLN A 15 7.65 10.31 7.30
C GLN A 15 8.59 9.15 7.67
N SER A 16 8.03 7.98 7.99
CA SER A 16 8.77 6.81 8.44
C SER A 16 9.49 6.11 7.28
N ASP A 17 10.62 5.48 7.58
CA ASP A 17 11.35 4.65 6.62
C ASP A 17 10.53 3.44 6.19
N LYS A 18 9.64 2.95 7.07
CA LYS A 18 8.69 1.89 6.75
C LYS A 18 7.78 2.30 5.60
N PHE A 19 7.23 3.51 5.63
CA PHE A 19 6.39 3.99 4.53
C PHE A 19 7.19 4.19 3.24
N ARG A 20 8.39 4.76 3.32
CA ARG A 20 9.30 4.88 2.16
C ARG A 20 9.59 3.52 1.52
N HIS A 21 9.87 2.50 2.34
CA HIS A 21 10.08 1.14 1.88
C HIS A 21 8.84 0.60 1.16
N ILE A 22 7.65 0.73 1.75
CA ILE A 22 6.39 0.27 1.13
C ILE A 22 6.22 0.88 -0.26
N ILE A 23 6.40 2.20 -0.39
CA ILE A 23 6.25 2.89 -1.67
C ILE A 23 7.30 2.42 -2.69
N SER A 24 8.56 2.30 -2.25
CA SER A 24 9.65 1.79 -3.10
C SER A 24 9.34 0.39 -3.63
N TYR A 25 8.90 -0.52 -2.75
CA TYR A 25 8.53 -1.88 -3.12
C TYR A 25 7.38 -1.92 -4.14
N LEU A 26 6.31 -1.16 -3.91
CA LEU A 26 5.15 -1.13 -4.81
C LEU A 26 5.51 -0.57 -6.19
N ASN A 27 6.40 0.42 -6.24
CA ASN A 27 6.88 0.98 -7.51
C ASN A 27 7.77 0.00 -8.27
N GLN A 28 8.58 -0.79 -7.57
CA GLN A 28 9.44 -1.81 -8.19
C GLN A 28 8.68 -3.07 -8.59
N ASN A 29 7.58 -3.40 -7.90
CA ASN A 29 6.82 -4.64 -8.06
C ASN A 29 5.34 -4.41 -8.39
N PRO A 30 5.00 -3.65 -9.45
CA PRO A 30 3.62 -3.27 -9.76
C PRO A 30 2.70 -4.45 -10.11
N LYS A 31 3.27 -5.61 -10.47
CA LYS A 31 2.52 -6.86 -10.70
C LYS A 31 2.01 -7.50 -9.41
N GLU A 32 2.65 -7.22 -8.27
CA GLU A 32 2.27 -7.83 -6.99
C GLU A 32 1.15 -7.05 -6.30
N ALA A 33 1.30 -5.73 -6.25
CA ALA A 33 0.32 -4.77 -5.79
C ALA A 33 0.68 -3.37 -6.32
N THR A 34 -0.30 -2.48 -6.40
CA THR A 34 -0.14 -1.11 -6.90
C THR A 34 -0.54 -0.07 -5.86
N LEU A 35 0.12 1.08 -5.88
CA LEU A 35 -0.33 2.27 -5.16
C LEU A 35 -1.37 3.02 -6.00
N LYS A 36 -2.46 3.44 -5.37
CA LYS A 36 -3.53 4.24 -5.96
C LYS A 36 -3.91 5.37 -5.01
N GLU A 37 -4.34 6.48 -5.58
CA GLU A 37 -4.92 7.59 -4.85
C GLU A 37 -6.42 7.61 -5.09
N LYS A 38 -7.20 7.68 -4.02
CA LYS A 38 -8.65 7.82 -4.05
C LYS A 38 -8.99 9.25 -3.66
N HIS A 39 -9.56 10.00 -4.60
CA HIS A 39 -10.09 11.33 -4.33
C HIS A 39 -11.52 11.22 -3.76
N SER A 40 -11.81 11.99 -2.72
CA SER A 40 -13.12 12.07 -2.09
C SER A 40 -13.42 13.51 -1.66
N ALA A 41 -14.67 13.78 -1.27
CA ALA A 41 -15.06 15.10 -0.75
C ALA A 41 -14.27 15.50 0.52
N GLU A 42 -13.76 14.52 1.27
CA GLU A 42 -12.97 14.72 2.50
C GLU A 42 -11.46 14.81 2.24
N GLY A 43 -11.04 14.73 0.98
CA GLY A 43 -9.64 14.80 0.56
C GLY A 43 -9.15 13.54 -0.15
N ASN A 44 -7.82 13.47 -0.29
CA ASN A 44 -7.14 12.41 -1.00
C ASN A 44 -6.67 11.33 -0.02
N GLN A 45 -6.99 10.08 -0.32
CA GLN A 45 -6.53 8.93 0.48
C GLN A 45 -5.70 8.00 -0.38
N LEU A 46 -4.49 7.68 0.10
CA LEU A 46 -3.65 6.66 -0.52
C LEU A 46 -4.15 5.26 -0.17
N MET A 47 -4.08 4.36 -1.14
CA MET A 47 -4.43 2.96 -0.98
C MET A 47 -3.51 2.05 -1.78
N MET A 48 -3.32 0.84 -1.27
CA MET A 48 -2.68 -0.26 -1.97
C MET A 48 -3.75 -1.20 -2.53
N ARG A 49 -3.61 -1.59 -3.80
CA ARG A 49 -4.53 -2.51 -4.47
C ARG A 49 -3.77 -3.72 -5.03
N LYS A 50 -4.21 -4.91 -4.66
CA LYS A 50 -3.86 -6.16 -5.34
C LYS A 50 -5.06 -6.67 -6.11
N GLU A 51 -4.90 -6.83 -7.42
CA GLU A 51 -5.94 -7.33 -8.33
C GLU A 51 -5.96 -8.86 -8.34
N ASN A 52 -7.08 -9.43 -8.79
CA ASN A 52 -7.25 -10.86 -9.05
C ASN A 52 -6.89 -11.82 -7.90
N VAL A 53 -7.09 -11.37 -6.65
CA VAL A 53 -6.88 -12.21 -5.47
C VAL A 53 -7.92 -13.33 -5.45
N GLN A 54 -7.48 -14.59 -5.45
CA GLN A 54 -8.35 -15.76 -5.34
C GLN A 54 -8.32 -16.33 -3.92
N HIS A 55 -7.16 -16.27 -3.27
CA HIS A 55 -6.95 -16.79 -1.93
C HIS A 55 -6.31 -15.76 -0.99
N VAL A 56 -6.62 -15.85 0.30
CA VAL A 56 -6.08 -14.96 1.34
C VAL A 56 -4.56 -15.04 1.44
N ASP A 57 -3.99 -16.22 1.18
CA ASP A 57 -2.55 -16.47 1.25
C ASP A 57 -1.75 -15.61 0.26
N GLU A 58 -2.35 -15.27 -0.89
CA GLU A 58 -1.73 -14.37 -1.86
C GLU A 58 -1.55 -12.95 -1.31
N VAL A 59 -2.46 -12.51 -0.45
CA VAL A 59 -2.38 -11.19 0.21
C VAL A 59 -1.30 -11.26 1.28
N ASN A 60 -1.32 -12.29 2.12
CA ASN A 60 -0.32 -12.48 3.18
C ASN A 60 1.10 -12.54 2.60
N ALA A 61 1.30 -13.30 1.53
CA ALA A 61 2.61 -13.41 0.87
C ALA A 61 3.13 -12.05 0.37
N VAL A 62 2.26 -11.19 -0.18
CA VAL A 62 2.65 -9.84 -0.61
C VAL A 62 2.97 -8.95 0.59
N LEU A 63 2.15 -8.99 1.64
CA LEU A 63 2.40 -8.22 2.86
C LEU A 63 3.72 -8.62 3.52
N GLU A 64 4.03 -9.93 3.59
CA GLU A 64 5.29 -10.42 4.13
C GLU A 64 6.51 -9.95 3.32
N ARG A 65 6.40 -9.88 1.97
CA ARG A 65 7.47 -9.35 1.12
C ARG A 65 7.68 -7.85 1.32
N ILE A 66 6.60 -7.08 1.41
CA ILE A 66 6.63 -5.63 1.66
C ILE A 66 7.23 -5.32 3.05
N LEU A 67 6.98 -6.18 4.04
CA LEU A 67 7.45 -5.97 5.40
C LEU A 67 8.84 -6.57 5.66
N ARG A 68 9.41 -7.28 4.69
CA ARG A 68 10.79 -7.77 4.72
C ARG A 68 11.75 -6.67 4.26
N ASN A 69 12.22 -5.89 5.23
CA ASN A 69 13.40 -5.02 5.28
C ASN A 69 13.75 -4.18 4.04
#